data_AF-A0A816HR30-F1
#
_entry.id   AF-A0A816HR30-F1
#
_cell.length_a   1.000
_cell.length_b   1.000
_cell.length_c   1.000
_cell.angle_alpha   90.00
_cell.angle_beta   90.00
_cell.angle_gamma   90.00
#
_symmetry.space_group_name_H-M   'P 1'
#
loop_
_entity.id
_entity.type
_entity.pdbx_description
1 polymer ?
#
loop_
_entity_poly.entity_id
_entity_poly.type
_entity_poly.pdbx_seq_one_letter_code
_entity_poly.pdbx_strand_id
1 'polypeptide(L)'
;RTQIEYPLFTYNTTANTTQTIKSVENRDLDANGGTSFSSVFTAIQNHLVNNQKSTTFIFMTDGQDTDSKEALKRAIQMLKFSISGLSKAVTVVFHVIGFGDVNNDFLNEVRQFGNKEGLFRYSTASAELQNNFNDMFEYAMSAKEYT
;
A
#
# COMPACT_ATOMS: atom_id res chain seq x y z
N ARG A 1 -10.01 -25.54 2.22
CA ARG A 1 -9.04 -24.42 2.20
C ARG A 1 -9.75 -23.20 2.76
N THR A 2 -9.30 -22.65 3.89
CA THR A 2 -9.85 -21.40 4.43
C THR A 2 -9.54 -20.29 3.44
N GLN A 3 -10.58 -19.60 2.95
CA GLN A 3 -10.40 -18.48 2.03
C GLN A 3 -9.85 -17.32 2.84
N ILE A 4 -8.56 -17.00 2.66
CA ILE A 4 -7.95 -15.82 3.29
C ILE A 4 -8.51 -14.61 2.56
N GLU A 5 -9.22 -13.76 3.27
CA GLU A 5 -9.70 -12.48 2.75
C GLU A 5 -8.64 -11.40 3.05
N TYR A 6 -8.12 -10.77 2.00
CA TYR A 6 -7.17 -9.68 2.12
C TYR A 6 -7.94 -8.35 2.20
N PRO A 7 -7.70 -7.53 3.23
CA PRO A 7 -8.27 -6.18 3.28
C PRO A 7 -7.85 -5.37 2.06
N LEU A 8 -8.80 -4.65 1.45
CA LEU A 8 -8.54 -3.78 0.31
C LEU A 8 -8.77 -2.33 0.71
N PHE A 9 -7.78 -1.49 0.47
CA PHE A 9 -7.84 -0.06 0.75
C PHE A 9 -7.87 0.63 -0.61
N THR A 10 -9.02 1.19 -0.98
CA THR A 10 -9.10 2.08 -2.15
C THR A 10 -9.01 3.52 -1.68
N TYR A 11 -8.49 4.39 -2.53
CA TYR A 11 -8.30 5.78 -2.15
C TYR A 11 -8.42 6.72 -3.34
N ASN A 12 -8.90 7.92 -3.03
CA ASN A 12 -8.91 9.10 -3.89
C ASN A 12 -8.52 10.29 -3.01
N THR A 13 -9.41 11.26 -2.79
CA THR A 13 -9.31 12.29 -1.74
C THR A 13 -9.52 11.74 -0.32
N THR A 14 -10.05 10.54 -0.17
CA THR A 14 -10.21 9.83 1.10
C THR A 14 -9.82 8.36 0.93
N ALA A 15 -9.56 7.65 2.02
CA ALA A 15 -9.31 6.21 1.99
C ALA A 15 -10.54 5.43 2.46
N ASN A 16 -10.95 4.43 1.69
CA ASN A 16 -12.01 3.48 2.06
C ASN A 16 -11.39 2.15 2.48
N THR A 17 -11.54 1.81 3.75
CA THR A 17 -11.00 0.58 4.36
C THR A 17 -12.06 -0.50 4.60
N THR A 18 -13.30 -0.31 4.14
CA THR A 18 -14.40 -1.26 4.34
C THR A 18 -14.59 -2.20 3.15
N GLN A 19 -13.82 -2.01 2.08
CA GLN A 19 -13.90 -2.83 0.88
C GLN A 19 -13.10 -4.12 1.01
N THR A 20 -13.58 -5.15 0.33
CA THR A 20 -12.87 -6.41 0.11
C THR A 20 -12.70 -6.65 -1.38
N ILE A 21 -11.76 -7.51 -1.76
CA ILE A 21 -11.53 -7.87 -3.18
C ILE A 21 -12.85 -8.30 -3.85
N LYS A 22 -13.63 -9.16 -3.17
CA LYS A 22 -14.93 -9.62 -3.68
C LYS A 22 -15.94 -8.50 -3.86
N SER A 23 -15.89 -7.45 -3.03
CA SER A 23 -16.84 -6.34 -3.11
C SER A 23 -16.63 -5.44 -4.34
N VAL A 24 -15.43 -5.52 -4.94
CA VAL A 24 -15.02 -4.69 -6.09
C VAL A 24 -14.72 -5.51 -7.34
N GLU A 25 -14.73 -6.83 -7.24
CA GLU A 25 -14.44 -7.73 -8.36
C GLU A 25 -15.42 -7.52 -9.52
N ASN A 26 -14.89 -7.44 -10.74
CA ASN A 26 -15.66 -7.18 -11.98
C ASN A 26 -16.44 -5.85 -11.98
N ARG A 27 -15.94 -4.85 -11.25
CA ARG A 27 -16.49 -3.49 -11.27
C ARG A 27 -15.38 -2.49 -11.54
N ASP A 28 -15.69 -1.50 -12.37
CA ASP A 28 -14.86 -0.31 -12.46
C ASP A 28 -14.98 0.45 -11.13
N LEU A 29 -13.83 0.78 -10.56
CA LEU A 29 -13.76 1.59 -9.36
C LEU A 29 -13.72 3.06 -9.79
N ASP A 30 -14.85 3.75 -9.62
CA ASP A 30 -14.93 5.19 -9.87
C ASP A 30 -14.15 5.96 -8.80
N ALA A 31 -12.86 6.17 -9.04
CA ALA A 31 -12.02 7.05 -8.25
C ALA A 31 -12.25 8.51 -8.69
N ASN A 32 -13.40 9.08 -8.35
CA ASN A 32 -13.67 10.51 -8.57
C ASN A 32 -12.85 11.36 -7.58
N GLY A 33 -12.18 12.40 -8.07
CA GLY A 33 -11.41 13.35 -7.25
C GLY A 33 -9.90 13.34 -7.56
N GLY A 34 -9.10 13.76 -6.59
CA GLY A 34 -7.64 13.69 -6.65
C GLY A 34 -7.08 12.39 -6.07
N THR A 35 -5.76 12.27 -6.08
CA THR A 35 -5.00 11.19 -5.47
C THR A 35 -4.38 11.71 -4.17
N SER A 36 -4.89 11.29 -3.01
CA SER A 36 -4.42 11.72 -1.68
C SER A 36 -3.60 10.61 -1.02
N PHE A 37 -2.28 10.71 -1.12
CA PHE A 37 -1.38 9.80 -0.41
C PHE A 37 -1.42 10.04 1.10
N SER A 38 -1.70 11.27 1.55
CA SER A 38 -1.84 11.52 2.99
C SER A 38 -3.02 10.73 3.58
N SER A 39 -4.16 10.66 2.87
CA SER A 39 -5.35 9.92 3.29
C SER A 39 -5.07 8.43 3.45
N VAL A 40 -4.43 7.80 2.46
CA VAL A 40 -4.15 6.36 2.52
C VAL A 40 -3.08 6.03 3.56
N PHE A 41 -2.05 6.87 3.75
CA PHE A 41 -1.06 6.63 4.80
C PHE A 41 -1.63 6.82 6.20
N THR A 42 -2.55 7.76 6.41
CA THR A 42 -3.30 7.86 7.68
C THR A 42 -4.18 6.62 7.91
N ALA A 43 -4.85 6.11 6.89
CA ALA A 43 -5.62 4.87 7.01
C ALA A 43 -4.74 3.66 7.36
N ILE A 44 -3.58 3.52 6.73
CA ILE A 44 -2.60 2.47 7.03
C ILE A 44 -2.07 2.61 8.46
N GLN A 45 -1.74 3.83 8.90
CA GLN A 45 -1.32 4.11 10.26
C GLN A 45 -2.39 3.66 11.27
N ASN A 46 -3.66 4.04 11.05
CA ASN A 46 -4.77 3.60 11.90
C ASN A 46 -4.94 2.08 11.89
N HIS A 47 -4.78 1.43 10.74
CA HIS A 47 -4.83 -0.02 10.64
C HIS A 47 -3.75 -0.69 11.50
N LEU A 48 -2.50 -0.23 11.43
CA LEU A 48 -1.38 -0.78 12.19
C LEU A 48 -1.53 -0.55 13.70
N VAL A 49 -2.01 0.62 14.12
CA VAL A 49 -2.27 0.91 15.54
C VAL A 49 -3.31 -0.05 16.12
N ASN A 50 -4.37 -0.32 15.35
CA ASN A 50 -5.44 -1.23 15.75
C ASN A 50 -5.08 -2.73 15.57
N ASN A 51 -4.10 -3.02 14.71
CA ASN A 51 -3.69 -4.38 14.35
C ASN A 51 -2.16 -4.51 14.41
N GLN A 52 -1.61 -4.67 15.61
CA GLN A 52 -0.17 -4.81 15.85
C GLN A 52 0.37 -6.21 15.47
N LYS A 53 0.15 -6.61 14.22
CA LYS A 53 0.61 -7.88 13.63
C LYS A 53 1.48 -7.61 12.42
N SER A 54 2.37 -8.55 12.11
CA SER A 54 3.17 -8.47 10.89
C SER A 54 2.26 -8.34 9.67
N THR A 55 2.51 -7.32 8.86
CA THR A 55 1.62 -6.92 7.76
C THR A 55 2.43 -6.50 6.55
N THR A 56 2.04 -7.02 5.40
CA THR A 56 2.61 -6.66 4.11
C THR A 56 1.57 -5.88 3.33
N PHE A 57 1.90 -4.65 2.94
CA PHE A 57 1.09 -3.82 2.06
C PHE A 57 1.59 -3.95 0.64
N ILE A 58 0.68 -4.05 -0.32
CA ILE A 58 0.95 -3.85 -1.75
C ILE A 58 0.29 -2.53 -2.12
N PHE A 59 1.09 -1.49 -2.26
CA PHE A 59 0.66 -0.14 -2.60
C PHE A 59 0.76 0.05 -4.12
N MET A 60 -0.35 0.39 -4.76
CA MET A 60 -0.39 0.70 -6.19
C MET A 60 -0.93 2.11 -6.43
N THR A 61 -0.35 2.78 -7.42
CA THR A 61 -0.88 4.04 -7.95
C THR A 61 -0.54 4.22 -9.42
N ASP A 62 -1.41 4.91 -10.14
CA ASP A 62 -1.19 5.39 -11.50
C ASP A 62 -1.08 6.92 -11.60
N GLY A 63 -1.17 7.60 -10.45
CA GLY A 63 -1.19 9.06 -10.38
C GLY A 63 -0.19 9.62 -9.37
N GLN A 64 -0.06 10.94 -9.39
CA GLN A 64 0.76 11.68 -8.44
C GLN A 64 -0.08 12.19 -7.27
N ASP A 65 0.53 12.36 -6.10
CA ASP A 65 -0.13 12.99 -4.96
C ASP A 65 -0.64 14.39 -5.33
N THR A 66 -1.85 14.67 -4.90
CA THR A 66 -2.54 15.95 -5.15
C THR A 66 -2.73 16.76 -3.86
N ASP A 67 -2.28 16.24 -2.72
CA ASP A 67 -2.31 16.96 -1.45
C ASP A 67 -1.22 18.04 -1.34
N SER A 68 -1.37 18.89 -0.33
CA SER A 68 -0.28 19.77 0.11
C SER A 68 0.92 18.94 0.59
N LYS A 69 2.14 19.43 0.28
CA LYS A 69 3.39 18.80 0.73
C LYS A 69 3.44 18.63 2.25
N GLU A 70 2.88 19.57 2.99
CA GLU A 70 2.83 19.57 4.45
C GLU A 70 1.93 18.46 4.99
N ALA A 71 0.76 18.23 4.37
CA ALA A 71 -0.15 17.16 4.74
C ALA A 71 0.49 15.78 4.49
N LEU A 72 1.06 15.58 3.29
CA LEU A 72 1.77 14.36 2.94
C LEU A 72 2.92 14.09 3.91
N LYS A 73 3.78 15.09 4.15
CA LYS A 73 4.91 14.97 5.08
C LYS A 73 4.46 14.57 6.48
N ARG A 74 3.39 15.19 6.99
CA ARG A 74 2.84 14.87 8.32
C ARG A 74 2.32 13.42 8.38
N ALA A 75 1.57 12.99 7.37
CA ALA A 75 1.05 11.62 7.31
C ALA A 75 2.18 10.58 7.29
N ILE A 76 3.22 10.81 6.49
CA ILE A 76 4.41 9.94 6.44
C ILE A 76 5.13 9.90 7.80
N GLN A 77 5.31 11.05 8.45
CA GLN A 77 5.96 11.11 9.76
C GLN A 77 5.18 10.33 10.82
N MET A 78 3.86 10.49 10.87
CA MET A 78 2.99 9.77 11.80
C MET A 78 2.97 8.26 11.54
N LEU A 79 2.96 7.85 10.27
CA LEU A 79 3.07 6.45 9.88
C LEU A 79 4.41 5.85 10.34
N LYS A 80 5.54 6.49 10.01
CA LYS A 80 6.87 6.02 10.40
C LYS A 80 7.04 5.96 11.93
N PHE A 81 6.51 6.95 12.66
CA PHE A 81 6.49 6.95 14.12
C PHE A 81 5.66 5.80 14.70
N SER A 82 4.51 5.50 14.09
CA SER A 82 3.68 4.37 14.53
C SER A 82 4.39 3.03 14.30
N ILE A 83 5.07 2.87 13.16
CA ILE A 83 5.85 1.67 12.85
C ILE A 83 7.02 1.49 13.82
N SER A 84 7.74 2.56 14.18
CA SER A 84 8.86 2.48 15.12
C SER A 84 8.44 2.14 16.55
N GLY A 85 7.17 2.41 16.90
CA GLY A 85 6.57 2.02 18.18
C GLY A 85 6.10 0.57 18.27
N LEU A 86 6.08 -0.18 17.15
CA LEU A 86 5.69 -1.59 17.15
C LEU A 86 6.76 -2.47 17.82
N SER A 87 6.33 -3.64 18.32
CA SER A 87 7.27 -4.66 18.81
C SER A 87 8.29 -5.03 17.73
N LYS A 88 9.54 -5.26 18.12
CA LYS A 88 10.62 -5.69 17.20
C LYS A 88 10.32 -7.01 16.46
N ALA A 89 9.41 -7.82 16.99
CA ALA A 89 8.96 -9.06 16.33
C ALA A 89 7.91 -8.81 15.22
N VAL A 90 7.27 -7.65 15.20
CA VAL A 90 6.27 -7.28 14.18
C VAL A 90 7.00 -6.73 12.96
N THR A 91 6.78 -7.36 11.80
CA THR A 91 7.38 -6.95 10.53
C THR A 91 6.35 -6.22 9.67
N VAL A 92 6.69 -5.02 9.19
CA VAL A 92 5.87 -4.23 8.27
C VAL A 92 6.64 -4.04 6.98
N VAL A 93 6.06 -4.43 5.84
CA VAL A 93 6.65 -4.33 4.50
C VAL A 93 5.72 -3.55 3.59
N PHE A 94 6.28 -2.69 2.73
CA PHE A 94 5.55 -2.00 1.67
C PHE A 94 6.13 -2.42 0.32
N HIS A 95 5.40 -3.24 -0.41
CA HIS A 95 5.63 -3.44 -1.84
C HIS A 95 4.95 -2.32 -2.61
N VAL A 96 5.59 -1.83 -3.67
CA VAL A 96 5.10 -0.68 -4.43
C VAL A 96 5.03 -1.00 -5.91
N ILE A 97 3.90 -0.67 -6.53
CA ILE A 97 3.67 -0.78 -7.98
C ILE A 97 3.31 0.62 -8.49
N GLY A 98 4.18 1.21 -9.29
CA GLY A 98 3.88 2.42 -10.07
C GLY A 98 3.39 2.06 -11.46
N PHE A 99 2.34 2.73 -11.94
CA PHE A 99 1.82 2.55 -13.29
C PHE A 99 1.73 3.88 -14.04
N GLY A 100 2.24 3.96 -15.27
CA GLY A 100 2.12 5.19 -16.06
C GLY A 100 2.95 6.37 -15.52
N ASP A 101 2.42 7.59 -15.59
CA ASP A 101 3.17 8.81 -15.25
C ASP A 101 3.16 9.12 -13.74
N VAL A 102 4.05 8.45 -13.01
CA VAL A 102 4.17 8.54 -11.54
C VAL A 102 5.55 9.00 -11.10
N ASN A 103 5.63 9.57 -9.89
CA ASN A 103 6.89 9.94 -9.27
C ASN A 103 7.62 8.70 -8.71
N ASN A 104 8.47 8.10 -9.54
CA ASN A 104 9.22 6.89 -9.19
C ASN A 104 10.17 7.07 -8.00
N ASP A 105 10.77 8.24 -7.82
CA ASP A 105 11.66 8.50 -6.68
C ASP A 105 10.88 8.44 -5.36
N PHE A 106 9.72 9.10 -5.33
CA PHE A 106 8.82 9.03 -4.19
C PHE A 106 8.33 7.60 -3.93
N LEU A 107 7.91 6.88 -4.97
CA LEU A 107 7.47 5.47 -4.82
C LEU A 107 8.60 4.55 -4.34
N ASN A 108 9.85 4.82 -4.75
CA ASN A 108 11.02 4.13 -4.25
C ASN A 108 11.32 4.46 -2.77
N GLU A 109 10.90 5.61 -2.25
CA GLU A 109 10.91 5.89 -0.82
C GLU A 109 9.80 5.13 -0.08
N VAL A 110 8.60 5.03 -0.66
CA VAL A 110 7.45 4.35 -0.03
C VAL A 110 7.76 2.90 0.30
N ARG A 111 8.49 2.18 -0.57
CA ARG A 111 8.87 0.77 -0.31
C ARG A 111 9.77 0.60 0.93
N GLN A 112 10.34 1.69 1.44
CA GLN A 112 11.21 1.75 2.61
C GLN A 112 10.51 2.30 3.85
N PHE A 113 9.19 2.54 3.81
CA PHE A 113 8.44 3.05 4.97
C PHE A 113 8.27 1.99 6.06
N GLY A 114 8.30 0.72 5.68
CA GLY A 114 8.26 -0.41 6.61
C GLY A 114 9.55 -0.57 7.40
N ASN A 115 9.56 -1.49 8.37
CA ASN A 115 10.77 -1.87 9.09
C ASN A 115 11.57 -2.99 8.39
N LYS A 116 11.04 -3.49 7.27
CA LYS A 116 11.74 -4.32 6.29
C LYS A 116 11.47 -3.75 4.90
N GLU A 117 12.52 -3.61 4.11
CA GLU A 117 12.47 -3.07 2.76
C GLU A 117 11.61 -3.97 1.85
N GLY A 118 10.69 -3.34 1.11
CA GLY A 118 9.87 -4.01 0.13
C GLY A 118 10.39 -3.86 -1.31
N LEU A 119 9.74 -4.59 -2.20
CA LEU A 119 10.03 -4.56 -3.63
C LEU A 119 9.34 -3.36 -4.28
N PHE A 120 9.95 -2.84 -5.34
CA PHE A 120 9.35 -1.85 -6.22
C PHE A 120 9.31 -2.38 -7.65
N ARG A 121 8.16 -2.16 -8.30
CA ARG A 121 7.95 -2.41 -9.73
C ARG A 121 7.32 -1.17 -10.35
N TYR A 122 7.71 -0.95 -11.58
CA TYR A 122 7.17 0.11 -12.41
C TYR A 122 6.74 -0.52 -13.74
N SER A 123 5.60 -0.08 -14.26
CA SER A 123 5.16 -0.49 -15.59
C SER A 123 4.41 0.63 -16.29
N THR A 124 4.47 0.64 -17.62
CA THR A 124 3.66 1.50 -18.48
C THR A 124 2.66 0.70 -19.32
N ALA A 125 2.68 -0.63 -19.23
CA ALA A 125 1.87 -1.52 -20.06
C ALA A 125 0.97 -2.42 -19.18
N SER A 126 -0.32 -2.43 -19.46
CA SER A 126 -1.30 -3.18 -18.65
C SER A 126 -0.99 -4.68 -18.56
N ALA A 127 -0.38 -5.27 -19.58
CA ALA A 127 0.01 -6.68 -19.59
C ALA A 127 1.09 -7.02 -18.55
N GLU A 128 1.98 -6.08 -18.24
CA GLU A 128 3.02 -6.26 -17.22
C GLU A 128 2.47 -6.02 -15.80
N LEU A 129 1.37 -5.27 -15.67
CA LEU A 129 0.76 -4.98 -14.37
C LEU A 129 0.29 -6.25 -13.67
N GLN A 130 -0.33 -7.18 -14.42
CA GLN A 130 -0.77 -8.47 -13.88
C GLN A 130 0.41 -9.31 -13.39
N ASN A 131 1.51 -9.35 -14.16
CA ASN A 131 2.72 -10.07 -13.77
C ASN A 131 3.35 -9.45 -12.52
N ASN A 132 3.45 -8.12 -12.47
CA ASN A 132 3.95 -7.40 -11.30
C ASN A 132 3.11 -7.68 -10.04
N PHE A 133 1.78 -7.72 -10.17
CA PHE A 133 0.91 -8.09 -9.06
C PHE A 133 1.16 -9.51 -8.58
N ASN A 134 1.20 -10.49 -9.50
CA ASN A 134 1.44 -11.89 -9.17
C ASN A 134 2.78 -12.06 -8.43
N ASP A 135 3.85 -11.45 -8.94
CA ASP A 135 5.18 -11.47 -8.29
C ASP A 135 5.13 -10.94 -6.86
N MET A 136 4.42 -9.82 -6.64
CA MET A 136 4.29 -9.22 -5.30
C MET A 136 3.49 -10.11 -4.35
N PHE A 137 2.40 -10.71 -4.83
CA PHE A 137 1.60 -11.62 -4.03
C PHE A 137 2.35 -12.91 -3.70
N GLU A 138 3.04 -13.51 -4.66
CA GLU A 138 3.87 -14.70 -4.43
C GLU A 138 5.00 -14.42 -3.44
N TYR A 139 5.67 -13.28 -3.57
CA TYR A 139 6.70 -12.86 -2.63
C TYR A 139 6.13 -12.62 -1.22
N ALA A 140 5.00 -11.93 -1.11
CA ALA A 140 4.34 -11.68 0.17
C ALA A 140 3.87 -12.97 0.86
N MET A 141 3.43 -13.96 0.07
CA MET A 141 2.97 -15.25 0.57
C MET A 141 4.12 -16.17 0.97
N SER A 142 5.17 -16.28 0.15
CA SER A 142 6.37 -17.05 0.51
C SER A 142 7.05 -16.48 1.74
N ALA A 143 7.12 -15.14 1.90
CA ALA A 143 7.68 -14.52 3.09
C ALA A 143 6.91 -14.84 4.39
N LYS A 144 5.60 -15.12 4.29
CA LYS A 144 4.77 -15.58 5.43
C LYS A 144 5.06 -17.02 5.85
N GLU A 145 5.58 -17.86 4.95
CA GLU A 145 5.88 -19.27 5.25
C GLU A 145 7.21 -19.46 6.00
N TYR A 146 8.04 -18.41 6.10
CA TYR A 146 9.34 -18.42 6.77
C TYR A 146 9.42 -17.58 8.06
N THR A 147 8.28 -17.10 8.58
CA THR A 147 8.16 -16.37 9.86
C THR A 147 7.20 -17.07 10.80
#